data_AF-A0AA49JZN9-F1
#
_entry.id   AF-A0AA49JZN9-F1
#
_cell.length_a   1.000
_cell.length_b   1.000
_cell.length_c   1.000
_cell.angle_alpha   90.00
_cell.angle_beta   90.00
_cell.angle_gamma   90.00
#
_symmetry.space_group_name_H-M   'P 1'
#
loop_
_entity.id
_entity.type
_entity.pdbx_description
1 polymer ?
#
loop_
_entity_poly.entity_id
_entity_poly.type
_entity_poly.pdbx_seq_one_letter_code
_entity_poly.pdbx_strand_id
1 'polypeptide(L)'
;MRALALALLVATASSLEAQRARPPLNAGRVAGELAVGTYAGIGGFLVGRFVGERMADILGAERDATMRAVGLTSGVAVAGLATAGSVYGIGNIGDQTGDFSATYLGTGVGFAAGWALSRALLGPSERPREGMSTAARWATANVIALLPSIGATVGFNSSRRYK
;
A
#
# COMPACT_ATOMS: atom_id res chain seq x y z
N MET A 1 -37.44 -1.67 -7.98
CA MET A 1 -36.58 -0.81 -8.85
C MET A 1 -36.58 0.67 -8.45
N ARG A 2 -37.74 1.33 -8.20
CA ARG A 2 -37.77 2.77 -7.83
C ARG A 2 -37.06 3.12 -6.52
N ALA A 3 -37.14 2.27 -5.49
CA ALA A 3 -36.45 2.50 -4.21
C ALA A 3 -34.91 2.38 -4.30
N LEU A 4 -34.41 1.47 -5.16
CA LEU A 4 -32.96 1.30 -5.39
C LEU A 4 -32.37 2.49 -6.14
N ALA A 5 -33.08 3.01 -7.14
CA ALA A 5 -32.69 4.21 -7.87
C ALA A 5 -32.67 5.45 -6.97
N LEU A 6 -33.65 5.59 -6.06
CA LEU A 6 -33.69 6.67 -5.08
C LEU A 6 -32.55 6.56 -4.06
N ALA A 7 -32.25 5.35 -3.56
CA ALA A 7 -31.13 5.11 -2.66
C ALA A 7 -29.76 5.41 -3.32
N LEU A 8 -29.59 5.06 -4.60
CA LEU A 8 -28.40 5.38 -5.39
C LEU A 8 -28.27 6.89 -5.65
N LEU A 9 -29.38 7.59 -5.92
CA LEU A 9 -29.40 9.05 -6.10
C LEU A 9 -29.09 9.80 -4.79
N VAL A 10 -29.63 9.35 -3.66
CA VAL A 10 -29.33 9.94 -2.35
C VAL A 10 -27.87 9.68 -1.97
N ALA A 11 -27.37 8.44 -2.15
CA ALA A 11 -25.96 8.12 -1.88
C ALA A 11 -24.98 8.92 -2.74
N THR A 12 -25.32 9.21 -4.00
CA THR A 12 -24.48 10.00 -4.91
C THR A 12 -24.55 11.50 -4.63
N ALA A 13 -25.72 12.05 -4.28
CA ALA A 13 -25.86 13.47 -3.92
C ALA A 13 -25.06 13.82 -2.66
N SER A 14 -25.15 13.00 -1.60
CA SER A 14 -24.36 13.17 -0.37
C SER A 14 -22.86 13.07 -0.65
N SER A 15 -22.44 12.22 -1.58
CA SER A 15 -21.02 12.07 -1.96
C SER A 15 -20.46 13.31 -2.67
N LEU A 16 -21.30 14.04 -3.42
CA LEU A 16 -20.91 15.20 -4.22
C LEU A 16 -20.72 16.45 -3.35
N GLU A 17 -21.60 16.68 -2.39
CA GLU A 17 -21.42 17.74 -1.37
C GLU A 17 -20.26 17.41 -0.43
N ALA A 18 -20.15 16.15 0.01
CA ALA A 18 -19.01 15.68 0.81
C ALA A 18 -17.69 15.69 0.04
N GLN A 19 -17.70 15.73 -1.31
CA GLN A 19 -16.51 15.96 -2.13
C GLN A 19 -16.18 17.45 -2.25
N ARG A 20 -17.18 18.33 -2.38
CA ARG A 20 -16.99 19.79 -2.47
C ARG A 20 -16.44 20.40 -1.19
N ALA A 21 -16.76 19.83 -0.04
CA ALA A 21 -16.22 20.27 1.25
C ALA A 21 -14.78 19.78 1.51
N ARG A 22 -14.20 18.96 0.61
CA ARG A 22 -12.84 18.45 0.81
C ARG A 22 -11.81 19.52 0.46
N PRO A 23 -10.68 19.53 1.18
CA PRO A 23 -9.56 20.36 0.79
C PRO A 23 -9.11 20.12 -0.66
N PRO A 24 -8.45 21.07 -1.34
CA PRO A 24 -7.91 20.84 -2.69
C PRO A 24 -6.75 19.84 -2.67
N LEU A 25 -6.56 19.07 -3.77
CA LEU A 25 -5.41 18.18 -3.90
C LEU A 25 -4.15 19.01 -4.17
N ASN A 26 -3.07 18.72 -3.46
CA ASN A 26 -1.76 19.29 -3.73
C ASN A 26 -0.90 18.23 -4.44
N ALA A 27 -0.51 18.50 -5.70
CA ALA A 27 0.26 17.56 -6.50
C ALA A 27 1.63 17.22 -5.87
N GLY A 28 2.28 18.19 -5.23
CA GLY A 28 3.54 17.98 -4.52
C GLY A 28 3.37 17.06 -3.31
N ARG A 29 2.29 17.23 -2.55
CA ARG A 29 1.96 16.32 -1.44
C ARG A 29 1.69 14.91 -1.93
N VAL A 30 0.85 14.76 -2.96
CA VAL A 30 0.54 13.44 -3.54
C VAL A 30 1.80 12.77 -4.09
N ALA A 31 2.67 13.51 -4.78
CA ALA A 31 3.96 12.98 -5.22
C ALA A 31 4.85 12.55 -4.05
N GLY A 32 4.86 13.32 -2.96
CA GLY A 32 5.55 12.98 -1.72
C GLY A 32 4.99 11.72 -1.05
N GLU A 33 3.67 11.62 -0.91
CA GLU A 33 2.96 10.43 -0.40
C GLU A 33 3.38 9.19 -1.21
N LEU A 34 3.34 9.28 -2.55
CA LEU A 34 3.69 8.17 -3.43
C LEU A 34 5.16 7.74 -3.27
N ALA A 35 6.09 8.70 -3.36
CA ALA A 35 7.52 8.43 -3.30
C ALA A 35 7.94 7.87 -1.93
N VAL A 36 7.60 8.58 -0.85
CA VAL A 36 7.98 8.16 0.50
C VAL A 36 7.26 6.87 0.88
N GLY A 37 5.97 6.72 0.55
CA GLY A 37 5.22 5.49 0.78
C GLY A 37 5.86 4.27 0.14
N THR A 38 6.31 4.40 -1.11
CA THR A 38 6.97 3.31 -1.84
C THR A 38 8.27 2.90 -1.18
N TYR A 39 9.16 3.85 -0.87
CA TYR A 39 10.46 3.55 -0.27
C TYR A 39 10.36 3.13 1.20
N ALA A 40 9.41 3.69 1.96
CA ALA A 40 9.09 3.23 3.30
C ALA A 40 8.55 1.79 3.29
N GLY A 41 7.71 1.44 2.30
CA GLY A 41 7.25 0.07 2.09
C GLY A 41 8.38 -0.90 1.80
N ILE A 42 9.29 -0.55 0.87
CA ILE A 42 10.48 -1.37 0.56
C ILE A 42 11.36 -1.55 1.79
N GLY A 43 11.69 -0.46 2.49
CA GLY A 43 12.50 -0.52 3.72
C GLY A 43 11.82 -1.34 4.82
N GLY A 44 10.53 -1.12 5.03
CA GLY A 44 9.71 -1.86 5.98
C GLY A 44 9.67 -3.36 5.66
N PHE A 45 9.60 -3.73 4.38
CA PHE A 45 9.68 -5.14 3.97
C PHE A 45 11.00 -5.79 4.39
N LEU A 46 12.13 -5.13 4.11
CA LEU A 46 13.46 -5.67 4.42
C LEU A 46 13.66 -5.82 5.94
N VAL A 47 13.28 -4.79 6.70
CA VAL A 47 13.36 -4.82 8.17
C VAL A 47 12.42 -5.89 8.74
N GLY A 48 11.15 -5.91 8.33
CA GLY A 48 10.18 -6.87 8.80
C GLY A 48 10.56 -8.31 8.47
N ARG A 49 11.14 -8.54 7.29
CA ARG A 49 11.65 -9.85 6.90
C ARG A 49 12.78 -10.30 7.78
N PHE A 50 13.78 -9.44 7.96
CA PHE A 50 14.92 -9.74 8.83
C PHE A 50 14.47 -10.07 10.25
N VAL A 51 13.60 -9.24 10.84
CA VAL A 51 13.08 -9.47 12.20
C VAL A 51 12.26 -10.76 12.26
N GLY A 52 11.41 -11.02 11.27
CA GLY A 52 10.61 -12.25 11.22
C GLY A 52 11.45 -13.52 11.13
N GLU A 53 12.49 -13.53 10.29
CA GLU A 53 13.42 -14.67 10.19
C GLU A 53 14.17 -14.89 11.50
N ARG A 54 14.64 -13.82 12.15
CA ARG A 54 15.32 -13.91 13.46
C ARG A 54 14.40 -14.39 14.57
N MET A 55 13.15 -13.95 14.58
CA MET A 55 12.17 -14.43 15.55
C MET A 55 11.82 -15.89 15.34
N ALA A 56 11.68 -16.34 14.09
CA ALA A 56 11.45 -17.75 13.79
C ALA A 56 12.62 -18.63 14.25
N ASP A 57 13.86 -18.17 14.05
CA ASP A 57 15.07 -18.83 14.53
C ASP A 57 15.06 -18.98 16.06
N ILE A 58 14.82 -17.87 16.78
CA ILE A 58 14.77 -17.84 18.25
C ILE A 58 13.66 -18.76 18.80
N LEU A 59 12.53 -18.85 18.10
CA LEU A 59 11.40 -19.69 18.48
C LEU A 59 11.56 -21.16 18.06
N GLY A 60 12.74 -21.54 17.53
CA GLY A 60 13.08 -22.93 17.24
C GLY A 60 12.51 -23.46 15.93
N ALA A 61 12.34 -22.62 14.91
CA ALA A 61 11.93 -23.10 13.59
C ALA A 61 13.01 -24.00 12.96
N GLU A 62 12.84 -25.32 13.09
CA GLU A 62 13.82 -26.32 12.61
C GLU A 62 13.99 -26.39 11.08
N ARG A 63 13.10 -25.75 10.32
CA ARG A 63 13.11 -25.77 8.85
C ARG A 63 13.32 -24.38 8.28
N ASP A 64 14.34 -24.24 7.41
CA ASP A 64 14.60 -23.03 6.63
C ASP A 64 13.37 -22.49 5.90
N ALA A 65 12.51 -23.39 5.41
CA ALA A 65 11.27 -23.03 4.73
C ALA A 65 10.31 -22.26 5.65
N THR A 66 10.21 -22.67 6.93
CA THR A 66 9.37 -22.01 7.93
C THR A 66 9.92 -20.63 8.27
N MET A 67 11.24 -20.52 8.48
CA MET A 67 11.88 -19.23 8.75
C MET A 67 11.64 -18.24 7.61
N ARG A 68 11.84 -18.67 6.36
CA ARG A 68 11.61 -17.83 5.17
C ARG A 68 10.15 -17.44 5.00
N ALA A 69 9.21 -18.30 5.35
CA ALA A 69 7.78 -18.02 5.30
C ALA A 69 7.39 -16.97 6.36
N VAL A 70 7.83 -17.16 7.61
CA VAL A 70 7.61 -16.17 8.68
C VAL A 70 8.24 -14.83 8.30
N GLY A 71 9.49 -14.83 7.83
CA GLY A 71 10.15 -13.66 7.30
C GLY A 71 9.34 -12.96 6.20
N LEU A 72 8.84 -13.72 5.22
CA LEU A 72 8.03 -13.13 4.15
C LEU A 72 6.75 -12.48 4.70
N THR A 73 6.02 -13.16 5.56
CA THR A 73 4.77 -12.65 6.16
C THR A 73 5.03 -11.42 7.03
N SER A 74 6.05 -11.44 7.88
CA SER A 74 6.47 -10.30 8.69
C SER A 74 6.93 -9.12 7.81
N GLY A 75 7.68 -9.40 6.74
CA GLY A 75 8.06 -8.40 5.76
C GLY A 75 6.85 -7.71 5.13
N VAL A 76 5.87 -8.47 4.62
CA VAL A 76 4.65 -7.90 4.02
C VAL A 76 3.86 -7.07 5.04
N ALA A 77 3.70 -7.56 6.27
CA ALA A 77 2.97 -6.84 7.31
C ALA A 77 3.63 -5.49 7.66
N VAL A 78 4.94 -5.48 7.90
CA VAL A 78 5.70 -4.26 8.22
C VAL A 78 5.75 -3.31 7.01
N ALA A 79 5.86 -3.84 5.79
CA ALA A 79 5.79 -3.02 4.57
C ALA A 79 4.44 -2.30 4.44
N GLY A 80 3.33 -2.99 4.75
CA GLY A 80 1.99 -2.40 4.80
C GLY A 80 1.90 -1.26 5.80
N LEU A 81 2.34 -1.50 7.03
CA LEU A 81 2.33 -0.49 8.09
C LEU A 81 3.23 0.71 7.76
N ALA A 82 4.44 0.47 7.25
CA ALA A 82 5.38 1.53 6.87
C ALA A 82 4.85 2.39 5.71
N THR A 83 4.25 1.76 4.70
CA THR A 83 3.61 2.46 3.57
C THR A 83 2.43 3.31 4.05
N ALA A 84 1.49 2.71 4.79
CA ALA A 84 0.30 3.41 5.26
C ALA A 84 0.67 4.54 6.24
N GLY A 85 1.57 4.27 7.18
CA GLY A 85 2.02 5.23 8.19
C GLY A 85 2.71 6.45 7.58
N SER A 86 3.59 6.22 6.59
CA SER A 86 4.29 7.31 5.91
C SER A 86 3.36 8.17 5.05
N VAL A 87 2.48 7.55 4.26
CA VAL A 87 1.46 8.28 3.48
C VAL A 87 0.52 9.07 4.38
N TYR A 88 0.01 8.45 5.45
CA TYR A 88 -0.83 9.13 6.43
C TYR A 88 -0.09 10.31 7.10
N GLY A 89 1.18 10.09 7.46
CA GLY A 89 2.04 11.10 8.05
C GLY A 89 2.22 12.32 7.15
N ILE A 90 2.56 12.11 5.87
CA ILE A 90 2.71 13.18 4.88
C ILE A 90 1.37 13.86 4.59
N GLY A 91 0.32 13.06 4.40
CA GLY A 91 -1.02 13.56 4.12
C GLY A 91 -1.55 14.48 5.21
N ASN A 92 -1.18 14.22 6.47
CA ASN A 92 -1.55 15.01 7.64
C ASN A 92 -0.67 16.25 7.87
N ILE A 93 0.34 16.51 7.05
CA ILE A 93 1.11 17.75 7.13
C ILE A 93 0.24 18.91 6.63
N GLY A 94 0.13 19.98 7.44
CA GLY A 94 -0.66 21.16 7.12
C GLY A 94 -2.07 21.14 7.72
N ASP A 95 -3.04 21.68 6.98
CA ASP A 95 -4.42 21.97 7.39
C ASP A 95 -5.41 20.83 7.13
N GLN A 96 -4.94 19.68 6.64
CA GLN A 96 -5.79 18.55 6.26
C GLN A 96 -5.49 17.33 7.15
N THR A 97 -6.50 16.50 7.34
CA THR A 97 -6.36 15.18 7.96
C THR A 97 -7.16 14.13 7.20
N GLY A 98 -6.66 12.90 7.17
CA GLY A 98 -7.37 11.72 6.65
C GLY A 98 -7.72 10.70 7.74
N ASP A 99 -8.34 9.60 7.32
CA ASP A 99 -8.56 8.43 8.18
C ASP A 99 -7.47 7.37 7.94
N PHE A 100 -6.80 6.95 9.02
CA PHE A 100 -5.71 5.98 8.92
C PHE A 100 -6.22 4.61 8.47
N SER A 101 -7.42 4.20 8.89
CA SER A 101 -7.99 2.90 8.51
C SER A 101 -8.25 2.86 7.00
N ALA A 102 -8.78 3.93 6.42
CA ALA A 102 -8.96 4.07 4.98
C ALA A 102 -7.61 4.03 4.23
N THR A 103 -6.58 4.72 4.74
CA THR A 103 -5.22 4.65 4.19
C THR A 103 -4.68 3.22 4.23
N TYR A 104 -4.78 2.54 5.37
CA TYR A 104 -4.26 1.19 5.57
C TYR A 104 -5.00 0.14 4.72
N LEU A 105 -6.33 0.22 4.64
CA LEU A 105 -7.13 -0.63 3.75
C LEU A 105 -6.77 -0.38 2.28
N GLY A 106 -6.58 0.88 1.90
CA GLY A 106 -6.07 1.26 0.57
C GLY A 106 -4.72 0.61 0.28
N THR A 107 -3.78 0.64 1.24
CA THR A 107 -2.49 -0.06 1.12
C THR A 107 -2.67 -1.55 0.87
N GLY A 108 -3.57 -2.21 1.62
CA GLY A 108 -3.88 -3.63 1.44
C GLY A 108 -4.41 -3.96 0.04
N VAL A 109 -5.33 -3.15 -0.49
CA VAL A 109 -5.84 -3.28 -1.87
C VAL A 109 -4.70 -3.09 -2.88
N GLY A 110 -3.82 -2.11 -2.65
CA GLY A 110 -2.64 -1.90 -3.49
C GLY A 110 -1.66 -3.07 -3.47
N PHE A 111 -1.46 -3.73 -2.33
CA PHE A 111 -0.68 -4.97 -2.24
C PHE A 111 -1.31 -6.10 -3.04
N ALA A 112 -2.62 -6.31 -2.92
CA ALA A 112 -3.32 -7.33 -3.70
C ALA A 112 -3.19 -7.06 -5.22
N ALA A 113 -3.31 -5.80 -5.64
CA ALA A 113 -3.08 -5.40 -7.02
C ALA A 113 -1.63 -5.63 -7.47
N GLY A 114 -0.65 -5.29 -6.62
CA GLY A 114 0.77 -5.54 -6.88
C GLY A 114 1.09 -7.02 -7.01
N TRP A 115 0.47 -7.87 -6.19
CA TRP A 115 0.59 -9.32 -6.30
C TRP A 115 -0.06 -9.87 -7.57
N ALA A 116 -1.25 -9.40 -7.93
CA ALA A 116 -1.89 -9.78 -9.19
C ALA A 116 -1.03 -9.36 -10.41
N LEU A 117 -0.48 -8.15 -10.38
CA LEU A 117 0.41 -7.64 -11.43
C LEU A 117 1.71 -8.44 -11.50
N SER A 118 2.31 -8.79 -10.36
CA SER A 118 3.53 -9.60 -10.35
C SER A 118 3.30 -10.98 -10.97
N ARG A 119 2.16 -11.62 -10.68
CA ARG A 119 1.75 -12.89 -11.30
C ARG A 119 1.53 -12.75 -12.81
N ALA A 120 0.92 -11.65 -13.25
CA ALA A 120 0.70 -11.38 -14.68
C ALA A 120 2.03 -11.16 -15.44
N LEU A 121 2.98 -10.44 -14.84
CA LEU A 121 4.26 -10.09 -15.48
C LEU A 121 5.32 -11.21 -15.41
N LEU A 122 5.42 -11.89 -14.26
CA LEU A 122 6.50 -12.84 -13.97
C LEU A 122 6.06 -14.31 -14.07
N GLY A 123 4.76 -14.57 -14.07
CA GLY A 123 4.20 -15.92 -14.05
C GLY A 123 4.24 -16.57 -12.66
N PRO A 124 3.86 -17.87 -12.58
CA PRO A 124 3.63 -18.56 -11.30
C PRO A 124 4.86 -18.74 -10.42
N SER A 125 6.06 -18.67 -11.01
CA SER A 125 7.32 -18.98 -10.33
C SER A 125 7.95 -17.78 -9.59
N GLU A 126 7.33 -16.59 -9.60
CA GLU A 126 7.66 -15.35 -8.87
C GLU A 126 9.10 -14.81 -9.00
N ARG A 127 10.03 -15.59 -9.56
CA ARG A 127 11.41 -15.19 -9.77
C ARG A 127 11.50 -14.40 -11.07
N PRO A 128 12.15 -13.22 -11.08
CA PRO A 128 12.53 -12.59 -12.32
C PRO A 128 13.27 -13.61 -13.18
N ARG A 129 12.80 -13.82 -14.42
CA ARG A 129 13.33 -14.86 -15.32
C ARG A 129 14.86 -14.76 -15.42
N GLU A 130 15.52 -15.90 -15.63
CA GLU A 130 16.98 -16.00 -15.76
C GLU A 130 17.60 -15.11 -16.86
N GLY A 131 16.79 -14.46 -17.72
CA GLY A 131 17.26 -13.47 -18.72
C GLY A 131 16.99 -11.99 -18.41
N MET A 132 16.40 -11.64 -17.26
CA MET A 132 16.04 -10.25 -16.96
C MET A 132 17.23 -9.47 -16.38
N SER A 133 17.60 -8.34 -17.01
CA SER A 133 18.70 -7.48 -16.54
C SER A 133 18.41 -6.91 -15.15
N THR A 134 19.45 -6.58 -14.37
CA THR A 134 19.31 -5.97 -13.04
C THR A 134 18.41 -4.72 -13.06
N ALA A 135 18.57 -3.88 -14.07
CA ALA A 135 17.74 -2.69 -14.25
C ALA A 135 16.25 -3.04 -14.46
N ALA A 136 15.95 -4.04 -15.28
CA ALA A 136 14.58 -4.49 -15.50
C ALA A 136 13.96 -5.09 -14.22
N ARG A 137 14.73 -5.88 -13.46
CA ARG A 137 14.29 -6.41 -12.15
C ARG A 137 13.95 -5.29 -11.18
N TRP A 138 14.80 -4.27 -11.13
CA TRP A 138 14.62 -3.12 -10.26
C TRP A 138 13.39 -2.30 -10.67
N ALA A 139 13.20 -2.07 -11.97
CA ALA A 139 12.02 -1.39 -12.51
C ALA A 139 10.73 -2.16 -12.18
N THR A 140 10.71 -3.48 -12.40
CA THR A 140 9.55 -4.32 -12.06
C THR A 140 9.23 -4.27 -10.56
N ALA A 141 10.25 -4.35 -9.70
CA ALA A 141 10.07 -4.25 -8.25
C ALA A 141 9.44 -2.91 -7.85
N ASN A 142 9.82 -1.80 -8.50
CA ASN A 142 9.28 -0.48 -8.19
C ASN A 142 7.85 -0.30 -8.67
N VAL A 143 7.53 -0.79 -9.87
CA VAL A 143 6.15 -0.77 -10.38
C VAL A 143 5.22 -1.54 -9.44
N ILE A 144 5.67 -2.70 -8.94
CA ILE A 144 4.88 -3.49 -7.99
C ILE A 144 4.79 -2.79 -6.63
N ALA A 145 5.90 -2.25 -6.13
CA ALA A 145 5.95 -1.58 -4.82
C ALA A 145 5.20 -0.23 -4.79
N LEU A 146 5.00 0.40 -5.94
CA LEU A 146 4.24 1.64 -6.06
C LEU A 146 2.75 1.44 -5.79
N LEU A 147 2.19 0.27 -6.10
CA LEU A 147 0.75 0.01 -6.00
C LEU A 147 0.19 0.11 -4.57
N PRO A 148 0.85 -0.47 -3.53
CA PRO A 148 0.50 -0.19 -2.14
C PRO A 148 0.45 1.30 -1.80
N SER A 149 1.42 2.08 -2.31
CA SER A 149 1.49 3.53 -2.06
C SER A 149 0.37 4.30 -2.77
N ILE A 150 0.04 3.92 -4.00
CA ILE A 150 -1.13 4.44 -4.73
C ILE A 150 -2.41 4.14 -3.96
N GLY A 151 -2.59 2.90 -3.51
CA GLY A 151 -3.76 2.50 -2.73
C GLY A 151 -3.87 3.29 -1.42
N ALA A 152 -2.76 3.44 -0.70
CA ALA A 152 -2.69 4.24 0.52
C ALA A 152 -3.09 5.71 0.28
N THR A 153 -2.54 6.30 -0.79
CA THR A 153 -2.78 7.67 -1.23
C THR A 153 -4.26 7.87 -1.58
N VAL A 154 -4.85 6.95 -2.33
CA VAL A 154 -6.29 6.97 -2.64
C VAL A 154 -7.12 6.87 -1.35
N GLY A 155 -6.77 5.95 -0.46
CA GLY A 155 -7.43 5.78 0.84
C GLY A 155 -7.43 7.06 1.68
N PHE A 156 -6.26 7.67 1.85
CA PHE A 156 -6.09 8.95 2.54
C PHE A 156 -6.93 10.06 1.88
N ASN A 157 -6.77 10.25 0.57
CA ASN A 157 -7.42 11.34 -0.15
C ASN A 157 -8.94 11.14 -0.31
N SER A 158 -9.42 9.90 -0.19
CA SER A 158 -10.85 9.57 -0.16
C SER A 158 -11.52 9.89 1.18
N SER A 159 -10.75 10.05 2.26
CA SER A 159 -11.24 10.31 3.62
C SER A 159 -10.83 11.69 4.16
N ARG A 160 -10.07 12.46 3.36
CA ARG A 160 -9.51 13.74 3.79
C ARG A 160 -10.57 14.81 4.07
N ARG A 161 -10.29 15.61 5.09
CA ARG A 161 -11.06 16.76 5.56
C ARG A 161 -10.12 17.83 6.10
N TYR A 162 -10.61 19.06 6.26
CA TYR A 162 -9.88 20.06 7.04
C TYR A 162 -9.79 19.63 8.51
N LYS A 163 -8.73 20.07 9.19
CA LYS A 163 -8.58 19.91 10.63
C LYS A 163 -9.49 20.85 11.40
#